data_AF-A0A7X1P4T6-F1
#
_entry.id   AF-A0A7X1P4T6-F1
#
_cell.length_a   1.000
_cell.length_b   1.000
_cell.length_c   1.000
_cell.angle_alpha   90.00
_cell.angle_beta   90.00
_cell.angle_gamma   90.00
#
_symmetry.space_group_name_H-M   'P 1'
#
loop_
_entity.id
_entity.type
_entity.pdbx_description
1 polymer ?
#
loop_
_entity_poly.entity_id
_entity_poly.type
_entity_poly.pdbx_seq_one_letter_code
_entity_poly.pdbx_strand_id
1 'polypeptide(L)'
;PQSGRKSLYVASHAGRIYGMPDAEGRTLIDELIAHVTQRQFVYTHRWRPNEMVMWDNRCTMHRGTDFDDLRWVRDMRRVTLSDVANTCEQAGVAPPARQEAAAHAG
;
A
#
# COMPACT_ATOMS: atom_id res chain seq x y z
N PRO A 1 -13.21 -8.61 -1.56
CA PRO A 1 -13.99 -9.45 -2.53
C PRO A 1 -14.71 -10.69 -1.96
N GLN A 2 -14.70 -10.95 -0.65
CA GLN A 2 -15.54 -12.01 -0.03
C GLN A 2 -16.36 -11.49 1.15
N SER A 3 -15.79 -10.56 1.93
CA SER A 3 -16.44 -10.00 3.12
C SER A 3 -17.41 -8.84 2.85
N GLY A 4 -17.48 -8.32 1.62
CA GLY A 4 -18.26 -7.12 1.28
C GLY A 4 -17.82 -5.81 1.96
N ARG A 5 -16.77 -5.84 2.80
CA ARG A 5 -16.27 -4.67 3.53
C ARG A 5 -15.59 -3.68 2.60
N LYS A 6 -15.82 -2.39 2.84
CA LYS A 6 -15.04 -1.30 2.23
C LYS A 6 -13.72 -1.11 2.99
N SER A 7 -12.67 -0.73 2.26
CA SER A 7 -11.36 -0.35 2.76
C SER A 7 -10.85 0.87 2.00
N LEU A 8 -9.92 1.61 2.62
CA LEU A 8 -9.18 2.67 1.93
C LEU A 8 -8.02 2.04 1.16
N TYR A 9 -8.01 2.22 -0.17
CA TYR A 9 -6.88 1.81 -0.99
C TYR A 9 -5.90 2.98 -1.13
N VAL A 10 -5.05 3.14 -0.12
CA VAL A 10 -3.97 4.13 -0.07
C VAL A 10 -2.65 3.43 0.24
N ALA A 11 -1.54 3.97 -0.26
CA ALA A 11 -0.21 3.45 -0.01
C ALA A 11 0.85 4.50 -0.41
N SER A 12 2.12 4.25 -0.07
CA SER A 12 3.24 5.14 -0.40
C SER A 12 3.43 5.41 -1.90
N HIS A 13 2.91 4.55 -2.77
CA HIS A 13 2.95 4.70 -4.22
C HIS A 13 1.76 5.48 -4.80
N ALA A 14 0.77 5.87 -3.97
CA ALA A 14 -0.27 6.79 -4.39
C ALA A 14 0.31 8.21 -4.46
N GLY A 15 0.37 8.77 -5.66
CA GLY A 15 0.95 10.11 -5.90
C GLY A 15 -0.06 11.20 -6.23
N ARG A 16 -1.26 10.84 -6.71
CA ARG A 16 -2.24 11.79 -7.25
C ARG A 16 -3.66 11.26 -7.10
N ILE A 17 -4.61 12.20 -6.96
CA ILE A 17 -6.05 11.94 -7.06
C ILE A 17 -6.56 12.62 -8.32
N TYR A 18 -7.11 11.84 -9.25
CA TYR A 18 -7.68 12.38 -10.48
C TYR A 18 -8.89 13.25 -10.18
N GLY A 19 -8.97 14.40 -10.84
CA GLY A 19 -10.02 15.40 -10.59
C GLY A 19 -9.72 16.36 -9.43
N MET A 20 -8.55 16.25 -8.79
CA MET A 20 -8.06 17.21 -7.79
C MET A 20 -6.77 17.89 -8.26
N PRO A 21 -6.50 19.14 -7.84
CA PRO A 21 -5.18 19.75 -7.97
C PRO A 21 -4.12 18.90 -7.27
N ASP A 22 -2.92 18.78 -7.84
CA ASP A 22 -1.89 17.85 -7.35
C ASP A 22 -1.49 18.12 -5.90
N ALA A 23 -1.38 19.38 -5.48
CA ALA A 23 -1.07 19.75 -4.10
C ALA A 23 -2.17 19.34 -3.10
N GLU A 24 -3.44 19.53 -3.47
CA GLU A 24 -4.59 19.13 -2.65
C GLU A 24 -4.71 17.60 -2.57
N GLY A 25 -4.57 16.92 -3.72
CA GLY A 25 -4.59 15.46 -3.78
C GLY A 25 -3.46 14.85 -2.95
N ARG A 26 -2.25 15.43 -2.99
CA ARG A 26 -1.13 14.98 -2.17
C ARG A 26 -1.40 15.18 -0.68
N THR A 27 -1.91 16.35 -0.30
CA THR A 27 -2.27 16.65 1.09
C THR A 27 -3.28 15.64 1.63
N LEU A 28 -4.33 15.34 0.86
CA LEU A 28 -5.33 14.35 1.24
C LEU A 28 -4.75 12.93 1.35
N ILE A 29 -3.86 12.53 0.44
CA ILE A 29 -3.17 11.23 0.54
C ILE A 29 -2.36 11.14 1.83
N ASP A 30 -1.60 12.18 2.17
CA ASP A 30 -0.78 12.23 3.38
C ASP A 30 -1.66 12.19 4.65
N GLU A 31 -2.78 12.92 4.68
CA GLU A 31 -3.77 12.87 5.76
C GLU A 31 -4.40 11.49 5.93
N LEU A 32 -4.80 10.84 4.82
CA LEU A 32 -5.37 9.51 4.84
C LEU A 32 -4.35 8.49 5.35
N ILE A 33 -3.10 8.54 4.87
CA ILE A 33 -2.02 7.67 5.37
C ILE A 33 -1.80 7.90 6.87
N ALA A 34 -1.73 9.15 7.32
CA ALA A 34 -1.59 9.48 8.73
C ALA A 34 -2.75 8.90 9.56
N HIS A 35 -3.99 8.99 9.08
CA HIS A 35 -5.16 8.43 9.73
C HIS A 35 -5.12 6.90 9.81
N VAL A 36 -4.91 6.21 8.68
CA VAL A 36 -4.97 4.74 8.64
C VAL A 36 -3.76 4.06 9.30
N THR A 37 -2.72 4.82 9.65
CA THR A 37 -1.54 4.33 10.39
C THR A 37 -1.56 4.67 11.88
N GLN A 38 -2.64 5.24 12.40
CA GLN A 38 -2.83 5.44 13.84
C GLN A 38 -2.84 4.09 14.59
N ARG A 39 -2.40 4.11 15.85
CA ARG A 39 -2.09 2.88 16.62
C ARG A 39 -3.26 1.90 16.72
N GLN A 40 -4.50 2.38 16.77
CA GLN A 40 -5.70 1.54 16.83
C GLN A 40 -5.96 0.72 15.55
N PHE A 41 -5.32 1.06 14.43
CA PHE A 41 -5.42 0.33 13.17
C PHE A 41 -4.18 -0.53 12.87
N VAL A 42 -3.18 -0.52 13.76
CA VAL A 42 -1.89 -1.17 13.53
C VAL A 42 -1.75 -2.43 14.36
N TYR A 43 -1.50 -3.55 13.69
CA TYR A 43 -0.95 -4.75 14.28
C TYR A 43 0.57 -4.75 14.13
N THR A 44 1.32 -5.03 15.21
CA THR A 44 2.77 -5.20 15.16
C THR A 44 3.14 -6.66 15.42
N HIS A 45 3.70 -7.30 14.39
CA HIS A 45 4.18 -8.67 14.50
C HIS A 45 5.63 -8.71 15.03
N ARG A 46 5.85 -9.48 16.10
CA ARG A 46 7.19 -9.78 16.62
C ARG A 46 7.59 -11.17 16.14
N TRP A 47 8.45 -11.20 15.13
CA TRP A 47 8.90 -12.43 14.48
C TRP A 47 9.58 -13.41 15.44
N ARG A 48 9.31 -14.69 15.24
CA ARG A 48 10.10 -15.81 15.75
C ARG A 48 10.64 -16.65 14.58
N PRO A 49 11.75 -17.38 14.77
CA PRO A 49 12.26 -18.27 13.75
C PRO A 49 11.19 -19.27 13.28
N ASN A 50 11.14 -19.50 11.97
CA ASN A 50 10.21 -20.42 11.29
C ASN A 50 8.73 -20.03 11.34
N GLU A 51 8.39 -18.78 11.69
CA GLU A 51 7.02 -18.27 11.53
C GLU A 51 6.73 -17.88 10.08
N MET A 52 5.50 -18.14 9.67
CA MET A 52 4.95 -17.68 8.40
C MET A 52 3.80 -16.72 8.69
N VAL A 53 3.88 -15.51 8.13
CA VAL A 53 2.78 -14.54 8.14
C VAL A 53 2.27 -14.38 6.72
N MET A 54 0.95 -14.47 6.57
CA MET A 54 0.24 -14.16 5.34
C MET A 54 -0.66 -12.94 5.58
N TRP A 55 -0.71 -12.02 4.61
CA TRP A 55 -1.58 -10.85 4.66
C TRP A 55 -2.25 -10.63 3.30
N ASP A 56 -3.44 -10.03 3.32
CA ASP A 56 -4.20 -9.67 2.12
C ASP A 56 -3.92 -8.19 1.77
N ASN A 57 -3.14 -7.95 0.71
CA ASN A 57 -2.77 -6.59 0.27
C ASN A 57 -3.99 -5.76 -0.16
N ARG A 58 -5.15 -6.36 -0.46
CA ARG A 58 -6.36 -5.63 -0.88
C ARG A 58 -6.98 -4.83 0.26
N CYS A 59 -6.64 -5.15 1.51
CA CYS A 59 -7.22 -4.52 2.68
C CYS A 59 -6.19 -4.17 3.77
N THR A 60 -4.89 -4.25 3.47
CA THR A 60 -3.83 -3.93 4.41
C THR A 60 -2.72 -3.12 3.77
N MET A 61 -2.10 -2.25 4.57
CA MET A 61 -0.75 -1.74 4.32
C MET A 61 0.21 -2.45 5.27
N HIS A 62 1.48 -2.56 4.88
CA HIS A 62 2.52 -3.15 5.72
C HIS A 62 3.85 -2.43 5.50
N ARG A 63 4.70 -2.46 6.53
CA ARG A 63 6.09 -1.97 6.46
C ARG A 63 7.00 -2.77 7.37
N GLY A 64 8.27 -2.85 7.02
CA GLY A 64 9.32 -3.21 7.97
C GLY A 64 9.57 -2.07 8.95
N THR A 65 10.04 -2.42 10.15
CA THR A 65 10.70 -1.48 11.07
C THR A 65 12.20 -1.61 10.89
N ASP A 66 12.93 -0.58 11.31
CA ASP A 66 14.37 -0.61 11.39
C ASP A 66 14.84 -1.78 12.28
N PHE A 67 16.02 -2.31 11.96
CA PHE A 67 16.73 -3.31 12.75
C PHE A 67 18.23 -3.09 12.60
N ASP A 68 19.02 -3.61 13.56
CA ASP A 68 20.49 -3.55 13.51
C ASP A 68 21.01 -4.59 12.51
N ASP A 69 21.11 -4.18 11.25
CA ASP A 69 21.55 -4.99 10.11
C ASP A 69 23.07 -5.13 10.02
N LEU A 70 23.82 -4.33 10.77
CA LEU A 70 25.28 -4.49 10.93
C LEU A 70 25.62 -5.67 11.85
N ARG A 71 24.77 -5.92 12.85
CA ARG A 71 24.99 -6.98 13.82
C ARG A 71 24.27 -8.28 13.48
N TRP A 72 23.10 -8.21 12.85
CA TRP A 72 22.22 -9.36 12.69
C TRP A 72 21.83 -9.60 11.23
N VAL A 73 21.95 -10.85 10.79
CA VAL A 73 21.43 -11.29 9.48
C VAL A 73 19.94 -11.57 9.58
N ARG A 74 19.17 -11.07 8.61
CA ARG A 74 17.73 -11.31 8.49
C ARG A 74 17.41 -11.95 7.14
N ASP A 75 17.26 -13.27 7.11
CA ASP A 75 16.81 -14.02 5.93
C ASP A 75 15.28 -14.18 5.96
N MET A 76 14.61 -13.59 4.96
CA MET A 76 13.16 -13.61 4.79
C MET A 76 12.84 -14.08 3.38
N ARG A 77 11.95 -15.06 3.24
CA ARG A 77 11.46 -15.54 1.94
C ARG A 77 10.05 -15.06 1.69
N ARG A 78 9.74 -14.63 0.46
CA ARG A 78 8.42 -14.11 0.09
C ARG A 78 7.89 -14.81 -1.14
N VAL A 79 6.61 -15.17 -1.08
CA VAL A 79 5.80 -15.56 -2.23
C VAL A 79 4.65 -14.55 -2.35
N THR A 80 4.35 -14.12 -3.57
CA THR A 80 3.26 -13.18 -3.85
C THR A 80 2.31 -13.82 -4.84
N LEU A 81 1.01 -13.77 -4.55
CA LEU A 81 -0.04 -14.21 -5.48
C LEU A 81 -0.60 -13.00 -6.23
N SER A 82 -0.90 -13.18 -7.51
CA SER A 82 -1.63 -12.19 -8.30
C SER A 82 -3.10 -12.13 -7.86
N ASP A 83 -3.68 -10.93 -7.81
CA ASP A 83 -5.12 -10.79 -7.64
C ASP A 83 -5.86 -11.11 -8.95
N VAL A 84 -7.19 -11.25 -8.88
CA VAL A 84 -8.03 -11.69 -10.00
C VAL A 84 -8.16 -10.66 -11.12
N ALA A 85 -8.07 -9.37 -10.80
CA ALA A 85 -8.17 -8.22 -11.72
C ALA A 85 -7.73 -6.93 -11.01
N ASN A 86 -7.56 -5.81 -11.72
CA ASN A 86 -7.28 -4.53 -11.05
C ASN A 86 -8.55 -3.89 -10.45
N THR A 87 -8.39 -2.94 -9.53
CA THR A 87 -9.53 -2.33 -8.81
C THR A 87 -10.52 -1.59 -9.71
N CYS A 88 -10.04 -0.94 -10.78
CA CYS A 88 -10.89 -0.22 -11.72
C CYS A 88 -11.80 -1.20 -12.48
N GLU A 89 -11.23 -2.28 -13.01
CA GLU A 89 -11.99 -3.37 -13.66
C GLU A 89 -13.00 -4.02 -12.69
N GLN A 90 -12.56 -4.35 -11.47
CA GLN A 90 -13.45 -4.93 -10.45
C GLN A 90 -14.61 -4.00 -10.08
N ALA A 91 -14.41 -2.68 -10.14
CA ALA A 91 -15.43 -1.67 -9.84
C ALA A 91 -16.26 -1.25 -11.07
N GLY A 92 -15.92 -1.71 -12.29
CA GLY A 92 -16.55 -1.24 -13.52
C GLY A 92 -16.24 0.23 -13.85
N VAL A 93 -15.12 0.75 -13.35
CA VAL A 93 -14.65 2.12 -13.57
C VAL A 93 -13.54 2.10 -14.62
N ALA A 94 -13.63 2.95 -15.64
CA ALA A 94 -12.54 3.09 -16.61
C ALA A 94 -11.31 3.70 -15.92
N PRO A 95 -10.12 3.09 -16.02
CA PRO A 95 -8.91 3.70 -15.49
C PRO A 95 -8.65 5.02 -16.25
N PRO A 96 -8.14 6.04 -15.56
CA PRO A 96 -7.73 7.27 -16.22
C PRO A 96 -6.64 6.95 -17.24
N ALA A 97 -6.65 7.69 -18.37
CA ALA A 97 -5.62 7.54 -19.39
C ALA A 97 -4.23 7.69 -18.75
N ARG A 98 -3.30 6.79 -19.08
CA ARG A 98 -1.89 6.96 -18.69
C ARG A 98 -1.41 8.30 -19.27
N GLN A 99 -1.09 9.25 -18.41
CA GLN A 99 -0.24 10.36 -18.83
C GLN A 99 1.18 9.79 -18.93
N GLU A 100 1.80 9.93 -20.10
CA GLU A 100 3.22 9.64 -20.25
C GLU A 100 3.99 10.48 -19.21
N ALA A 101 4.89 9.85 -18.48
CA ALA A 101 5.75 10.56 -17.55
C ALA A 101 6.50 11.62 -18.35
N ALA A 102 6.24 12.90 -18.09
CA ALA A 102 7.08 13.96 -18.59
C ALA A 102 8.49 13.65 -18.10
N ALA A 103 9.38 13.31 -19.04
CA ALA A 103 10.79 13.19 -18.77
C ALA A 103 11.24 14.53 -18.17
N HIS A 104 11.50 14.55 -16.86
CA HIS A 104 12.21 15.65 -16.23
C HIS A 104 13.66 15.60 -16.69
N ALA A 105 13.90 16.16 -17.89
CA ALA A 105 15.20 16.66 -18.29
C ALA A 105 15.40 18.01 -17.60
N GLY A 106 16.46 18.10 -16.78
CA GLY A 106 16.88 19.29 -16.05
C GLY A 106 18.01 18.95 -15.11
#